data_AF-A0A9I9DXE7-F1
#
_entry.id   AF-A0A9I9DXE7-F1
#
_cell.length_a   1.000
_cell.length_b   1.000
_cell.length_c   1.000
_cell.angle_alpha   90.00
_cell.angle_beta   90.00
_cell.angle_gamma   90.00
#
_symmetry.space_group_name_H-M   'P 1'
#
loop_
_entity.id
_entity.type
_entity.pdbx_description
1 polymer ?
#
loop_
_entity_poly.entity_id
_entity_poly.type
_entity_poly.pdbx_seq_one_letter_code
_entity_poly.pdbx_strand_id
1 'polypeptide(L)'
;SLYCVLQVIEFVQFKERLQHSSQYLVARVEEAVLQLKQHAHSIEEEEATLENLKSGIHLVELSKEIPSKPLKFNEDFESRPWWTPTSEKNYLLVKFRHVVIPGEATQYSNQNLEVGVRRNVERRSLLPRLLYLSIQSVSTSIKENFEIDGSLSDLKISTELKLLLESYAKMLDSTFEDAVELVTAVSNGLSSYKDFGHNLVEWFNFAVFLNAWTLCSDELGGKNAYGYQSRTWHIVNSLLEKYISEAVGSLESIIFTPYDNSMRTLVQVVSEPLAWHGLILQACVRSSLPSGKRKKKTGSAAELFSSPLFLAVRDSTQSLCTTLEVLLEWLKGLVNQSEEGKLEAILSSIQNNGKNDGPGQVFRTLENLTSSMNSTELGHRITEALKSWNTVDVARKLITGKHVMLNEFIKICESKFKSLQKLKQQISQV
;
A
#
# COMPACT_ATOMS: atom_id res chain seq x y z
N SER A 1 29.23 -42.52 -13.43
CA SER A 1 29.88 -41.48 -12.61
C SER A 1 29.71 -40.09 -13.23
N LEU A 2 30.21 -39.83 -14.45
CA LEU A 2 30.10 -38.52 -15.12
C LEU A 2 28.66 -38.00 -15.33
N TYR A 3 27.72 -38.89 -15.66
CA TYR A 3 26.30 -38.54 -15.86
C TYR A 3 25.62 -38.04 -14.58
N CYS A 4 25.91 -38.65 -13.43
CA CYS A 4 25.40 -38.19 -12.14
C CYS A 4 25.97 -36.82 -11.76
N VAL A 5 27.23 -36.54 -12.10
CA VAL A 5 27.85 -35.22 -11.85
C VAL A 5 27.18 -34.13 -12.70
N LEU A 6 26.86 -34.41 -13.97
CA LEU A 6 26.15 -33.47 -14.84
C LEU A 6 24.74 -33.16 -14.33
N GLN A 7 23.98 -34.17 -13.89
CA GLN A 7 22.65 -33.96 -13.32
C GLN A 7 22.69 -33.15 -12.01
N VAL A 8 23.71 -33.36 -11.17
CA VAL A 8 23.87 -32.59 -9.93
C VAL A 8 24.19 -31.11 -10.25
N ILE A 9 25.02 -30.85 -11.25
CA ILE A 9 25.31 -29.48 -11.70
C ILE A 9 24.04 -28.81 -12.24
N GLU A 10 23.27 -29.50 -13.09
CA GLU A 10 21.99 -28.99 -13.60
C GLU A 10 21.00 -28.68 -12.46
N PHE A 11 20.90 -29.55 -11.45
CA PHE A 11 20.03 -29.33 -10.30
C PHE A 11 20.45 -28.11 -9.47
N VAL A 12 21.76 -27.91 -9.25
CA VAL A 12 22.27 -26.75 -8.54
C VAL A 12 21.98 -25.46 -9.31
N GLN A 13 22.24 -25.44 -10.61
CA GLN A 13 21.94 -24.29 -11.48
C GLN A 13 20.44 -23.99 -11.54
N PHE A 14 19.61 -25.03 -11.62
CA PHE A 14 18.16 -24.90 -11.60
C PHE A 14 17.66 -24.31 -10.27
N LYS A 15 18.17 -24.82 -9.14
CA LYS A 15 17.86 -24.30 -7.80
C LYS A 15 18.29 -22.85 -7.66
N GLU A 16 19.51 -22.51 -8.07
CA GLU A 16 20.04 -21.15 -8.00
C GLU A 16 19.18 -20.19 -8.83
N ARG A 17 18.75 -20.61 -10.02
CA ARG A 17 17.84 -19.84 -10.89
C ARG A 17 16.48 -19.58 -10.25
N LEU A 18 15.93 -20.54 -9.50
CA LEU A 18 14.66 -20.36 -8.79
C LEU A 18 14.80 -19.47 -7.55
N GLN A 19 15.89 -19.63 -6.78
CA GLN A 19 16.12 -18.85 -5.57
C GLN A 19 16.35 -17.36 -5.83
N HIS A 20 16.89 -17.01 -7.01
CA HIS A 20 17.09 -15.62 -7.45
C HIS A 20 16.04 -15.17 -8.48
N SER A 21 14.90 -15.87 -8.55
CA SER A 21 13.78 -15.48 -9.41
C SER A 21 13.14 -14.20 -8.88
N SER A 22 12.87 -13.24 -9.76
CA SER A 22 12.16 -12.00 -9.38
C SER A 22 10.79 -12.29 -8.76
N GLN A 23 10.04 -13.24 -9.33
CA GLN A 23 8.73 -13.65 -8.81
C GLN A 23 8.82 -14.24 -7.40
N TYR A 24 9.85 -15.05 -7.13
CA TYR A 24 10.05 -15.64 -5.80
C TYR A 24 10.35 -14.56 -4.77
N LEU A 25 11.23 -13.60 -5.10
CA LEU A 25 11.57 -12.50 -4.20
C LEU A 25 10.38 -11.57 -3.94
N VAL A 26 9.63 -11.20 -4.99
CA VAL A 26 8.40 -10.41 -4.86
C VAL A 26 7.39 -11.16 -3.99
N ALA A 27 7.11 -12.43 -4.28
CA ALA A 27 6.15 -13.22 -3.50
C ALA A 27 6.55 -13.33 -2.03
N ARG A 28 7.82 -13.60 -1.74
CA ARG A 28 8.34 -13.70 -0.37
C ARG A 28 8.17 -12.41 0.42
N VAL A 29 8.44 -11.26 -0.20
CA VAL A 29 8.30 -9.95 0.46
C VAL A 29 6.84 -9.56 0.59
N GLU A 30 6.04 -9.72 -0.46
CA GLU A 30 4.62 -9.38 -0.45
C GLU A 30 3.81 -10.29 0.47
N GLU A 31 4.18 -11.57 0.64
CA GLU A 31 3.57 -12.47 1.62
C GLU A 31 3.75 -11.93 3.04
N ALA A 32 4.98 -11.53 3.39
CA ALA A 32 5.26 -10.96 4.71
C ALA A 32 4.45 -9.67 4.94
N VAL A 33 4.42 -8.76 3.95
CA VAL A 33 3.64 -7.53 4.10
C VAL A 33 2.14 -7.81 4.12
N LEU A 34 1.64 -8.78 3.34
CA LEU A 34 0.23 -9.17 3.34
C LEU A 34 -0.21 -9.72 4.70
N GLN A 35 0.62 -10.56 5.34
CA GLN A 35 0.34 -11.06 6.70
C GLN A 35 0.20 -9.90 7.69
N LEU A 36 1.09 -8.91 7.64
CA LEU A 36 1.00 -7.71 8.49
C LEU A 36 -0.30 -6.92 8.20
N LYS A 37 -0.66 -6.70 6.93
CA LYS A 37 -1.90 -5.99 6.57
C LYS A 37 -3.17 -6.67 7.14
N GLN A 38 -3.19 -8.00 7.17
CA GLN A 38 -4.32 -8.80 7.66
C GLN A 38 -4.49 -8.67 9.19
N HIS A 39 -3.39 -8.62 9.93
CA HIS A 39 -3.38 -8.58 11.40
C HIS A 39 -3.32 -7.17 11.99
N ALA A 40 -3.14 -6.13 11.15
CA ALA A 40 -3.03 -4.72 11.56
C ALA A 40 -4.32 -4.07 12.16
N HIS A 41 -5.21 -4.87 12.73
CA HIS A 41 -6.35 -4.44 13.52
C HIS A 41 -6.16 -4.76 15.03
N SER A 42 -5.16 -5.57 15.40
CA SER A 42 -4.75 -5.85 16.78
C SER A 42 -3.24 -5.74 16.92
N ILE A 43 -2.79 -4.95 17.89
CA ILE A 43 -1.36 -4.83 18.19
C ILE A 43 -0.75 -6.16 18.66
N GLU A 44 -1.51 -7.01 19.35
CA GLU A 44 -1.05 -8.31 19.82
C GLU A 44 -0.82 -9.32 18.67
N GLU A 45 -1.77 -9.40 17.73
CA GLU A 45 -1.62 -10.25 16.54
C GLU A 45 -0.48 -9.76 15.64
N GLU A 46 -0.32 -8.44 15.52
CA GLU A 46 0.75 -7.82 14.76
C GLU A 46 2.13 -8.13 15.35
N GLU A 47 2.30 -8.02 16.66
CA GLU A 47 3.56 -8.37 17.33
C GLU A 47 3.91 -9.85 17.16
N ALA A 48 2.93 -10.76 17.25
CA ALA A 48 3.14 -12.17 16.99
C ALA A 48 3.55 -12.43 15.53
N THR A 49 2.95 -11.72 14.57
CA THR A 49 3.32 -11.80 13.16
C THR A 49 4.74 -11.28 12.94
N LEU A 50 5.10 -10.14 13.54
CA LEU A 50 6.45 -9.59 13.49
C LEU A 50 7.47 -10.52 14.12
N GLU A 51 7.16 -11.19 15.23
CA GLU A 51 8.02 -12.20 15.86
C GLU A 51 8.28 -13.39 14.93
N ASN A 52 7.23 -13.91 14.26
CA ASN A 52 7.35 -14.97 13.25
C ASN A 52 8.23 -14.53 12.06
N LEU A 53 8.17 -13.26 11.69
CA LEU A 53 9.02 -12.64 10.68
C LEU A 53 10.41 -12.23 11.22
N LYS A 54 10.76 -12.64 12.44
CA LYS A 54 12.01 -12.29 13.13
C LYS A 54 12.26 -10.78 13.13
N SER A 55 11.21 -10.03 13.42
CA SER A 55 11.16 -8.58 13.48
C SER A 55 11.60 -7.90 12.16
N GLY A 56 11.47 -8.58 11.03
CA GLY A 56 11.83 -8.07 9.70
C GLY A 56 13.33 -8.07 9.37
N ILE A 57 14.20 -8.55 10.26
CA ILE A 57 15.66 -8.46 10.10
C ILE A 57 16.13 -9.17 8.81
N HIS A 58 15.65 -10.39 8.57
CA HIS A 58 16.03 -11.15 7.38
C HIS A 58 15.56 -10.53 6.06
N LEU A 59 14.50 -9.72 6.08
CA LEU A 59 14.04 -9.00 4.89
C LEU A 59 14.94 -7.78 4.63
N VAL A 60 15.44 -7.12 5.67
CA VAL A 60 16.47 -6.07 5.52
C VAL A 60 17.82 -6.65 5.06
N GLU A 61 18.18 -7.85 5.50
CA GLU A 61 19.35 -8.56 4.96
C GLU A 61 19.15 -8.87 3.46
N LEU A 62 17.97 -9.38 3.11
CA LEU A 62 17.60 -9.63 1.72
C LEU A 62 17.69 -8.36 0.85
N SER A 63 17.23 -7.21 1.35
CA SER A 63 17.31 -5.94 0.61
C SER A 63 18.75 -5.51 0.33
N LYS A 64 19.71 -5.89 1.17
CA LYS A 64 21.15 -5.61 0.95
C LYS A 64 21.79 -6.60 -0.02
N GLU A 65 21.29 -7.84 -0.08
CA GLU A 65 21.78 -8.87 -0.99
C GLU A 65 21.28 -8.68 -2.44
N ILE A 66 20.05 -8.17 -2.62
CA ILE A 66 19.44 -8.01 -3.95
C ILE A 66 20.29 -7.18 -4.92
N PRO A 67 20.90 -6.02 -4.53
CA PRO A 67 21.78 -5.26 -5.41
C PRO A 67 22.96 -6.07 -5.95
N SER A 68 23.44 -7.06 -5.19
CA SER A 68 24.69 -7.78 -5.45
C SER A 68 24.59 -8.90 -6.50
N LYS A 69 23.36 -9.28 -6.90
CA LYS A 69 23.14 -10.42 -7.81
C LYS A 69 22.16 -10.06 -8.94
N PRO A 70 22.38 -10.56 -10.17
CA PRO A 70 21.44 -10.37 -11.26
C PRO A 70 20.14 -11.12 -10.99
N LEU A 71 18.99 -10.48 -11.23
CA LEU A 71 17.69 -11.13 -11.08
C LEU A 71 17.41 -12.06 -12.26
N LYS A 72 16.75 -13.19 -11.98
CA LYS A 72 16.27 -14.11 -13.02
C LYS A 72 14.79 -13.89 -13.27
N PHE A 73 14.43 -13.63 -14.52
CA PHE A 73 13.04 -13.54 -14.98
C PHE A 73 12.67 -14.86 -15.64
N ASN A 74 12.00 -15.74 -14.89
CA ASN A 74 11.61 -17.07 -15.34
C ASN A 74 10.20 -17.10 -15.95
N GLU A 75 9.65 -15.93 -16.30
CA GLU A 75 8.33 -15.82 -16.92
C GLU A 75 8.36 -16.39 -18.34
N ASP A 76 7.31 -17.14 -18.68
CA ASP A 76 7.09 -17.59 -20.04
C ASP A 76 6.54 -16.42 -20.87
N PHE A 77 7.44 -15.71 -21.53
CA PHE A 77 7.09 -14.63 -22.44
C PHE A 77 6.73 -15.15 -23.85
N GLU A 78 7.01 -16.41 -24.17
CA GLU A 78 6.78 -16.99 -25.50
C GLU A 78 5.32 -17.43 -25.68
N SER A 79 4.67 -17.91 -24.61
CA SER A 79 3.23 -18.22 -24.64
C SER A 79 2.33 -17.00 -24.49
N ARG A 80 2.88 -15.83 -24.12
CA ARG A 80 2.10 -14.61 -23.99
C ARG A 80 1.62 -14.11 -25.36
N PRO A 81 0.40 -13.57 -25.46
CA PRO A 81 -0.04 -12.92 -26.67
C PRO A 81 0.90 -11.78 -27.06
N TRP A 82 1.16 -11.63 -28.36
CA TRP A 82 2.11 -10.63 -28.88
C TRP A 82 1.75 -9.18 -28.49
N TRP A 83 0.48 -8.91 -28.22
CA TRP A 83 0.00 -7.60 -27.78
C TRP A 83 0.21 -7.31 -26.29
N THR A 84 0.60 -8.31 -25.50
CA THR A 84 0.97 -8.22 -24.09
C THR A 84 2.29 -8.97 -23.83
N PRO A 85 3.41 -8.51 -24.42
CA PRO A 85 4.67 -9.24 -24.36
C PRO A 85 5.27 -9.31 -22.95
N THR A 86 4.88 -8.40 -22.04
CA THR A 86 5.24 -8.45 -20.62
C THR A 86 3.99 -8.17 -19.76
N SER A 87 4.09 -8.38 -18.45
CA SER A 87 3.03 -8.02 -17.49
C SER A 87 2.74 -6.52 -17.44
N GLU A 88 3.73 -5.68 -17.75
CA GLU A 88 3.63 -4.22 -17.66
C GLU A 88 3.27 -3.54 -18.99
N LYS A 89 3.50 -4.22 -20.12
CA LYS A 89 3.23 -3.66 -21.46
C LYS A 89 2.02 -4.31 -22.08
N ASN A 90 1.06 -3.46 -22.45
CA ASN A 90 -0.06 -3.83 -23.29
C ASN A 90 -0.12 -2.86 -24.47
N TYR A 91 0.23 -3.35 -25.67
CA TYR A 91 0.24 -2.56 -26.89
C TYR A 91 -1.17 -2.12 -27.33
N LEU A 92 -2.22 -2.75 -26.81
CA LEU A 92 -3.61 -2.31 -27.03
C LEU A 92 -3.97 -1.05 -26.21
N LEU A 93 -3.18 -0.69 -25.19
CA LEU A 93 -3.42 0.49 -24.35
C LEU A 93 -2.68 1.73 -24.86
N VAL A 94 -1.71 1.58 -25.77
CA VAL A 94 -0.96 2.69 -26.37
C VAL A 94 -1.64 3.10 -27.67
N LYS A 95 -1.70 4.41 -27.98
CA LYS A 95 -2.20 4.87 -29.28
C LYS A 95 -1.40 4.17 -30.40
N PHE A 96 -2.08 3.34 -31.18
CA PHE A 96 -1.51 2.62 -32.31
C PHE A 96 -0.88 3.63 -33.28
N ARG A 97 0.45 3.76 -33.28
CA ARG A 97 1.16 4.63 -34.22
C ARG A 97 2.00 3.87 -35.24
N HIS A 98 2.55 2.69 -34.90
CA HIS A 98 3.29 1.85 -35.85
C HIS A 98 3.24 0.36 -35.48
N VAL A 99 3.43 -0.52 -36.46
CA VAL A 99 3.62 -1.98 -36.29
C VAL A 99 4.94 -2.18 -35.54
N VAL A 100 4.87 -2.52 -34.26
CA VAL A 100 6.06 -2.86 -33.46
C VAL A 100 6.45 -4.30 -33.81
N ILE A 101 7.65 -4.49 -34.35
CA ILE A 101 8.20 -5.81 -34.66
C ILE A 101 8.60 -6.49 -33.33
N PRO A 102 8.12 -7.72 -33.03
CA PRO A 102 8.24 -8.35 -31.70
C PRO A 102 9.66 -8.60 -31.17
N GLY A 103 10.70 -8.53 -32.02
CA GLY A 103 12.06 -8.97 -31.67
C GLY A 103 12.95 -7.93 -30.97
N GLU A 104 12.75 -6.63 -31.19
CA GLU A 104 13.64 -5.58 -30.65
C GLU A 104 13.13 -4.96 -29.33
N ALA A 105 11.83 -5.11 -29.04
CA ALA A 105 11.19 -4.54 -27.85
C ALA A 105 11.46 -5.32 -26.55
N THR A 106 11.93 -6.57 -26.63
CA THR A 106 12.14 -7.49 -25.50
C THR A 106 13.46 -7.25 -24.77
N GLN A 107 14.55 -6.87 -25.45
CA GLN A 107 15.85 -6.66 -24.79
C GLN A 107 15.94 -5.33 -24.03
N TYR A 108 15.47 -4.21 -24.61
CA TYR A 108 15.44 -2.91 -23.92
C TYR A 108 14.45 -2.86 -22.75
N SER A 109 13.46 -3.75 -22.73
CA SER A 109 12.45 -3.80 -21.66
C SER A 109 12.97 -4.46 -20.38
N ASN A 110 13.89 -5.41 -20.49
CA ASN A 110 14.28 -6.24 -19.35
C ASN A 110 15.17 -5.51 -18.34
N GLN A 111 16.03 -4.58 -18.78
CA GLN A 111 16.91 -3.82 -17.87
C GLN A 111 16.12 -2.81 -17.03
N ASN A 112 15.20 -2.06 -17.64
CA ASN A 112 14.35 -1.11 -16.89
C ASN A 112 13.38 -1.84 -15.96
N LEU A 113 12.84 -2.98 -16.39
CA LEU A 113 11.97 -3.84 -15.57
C LEU A 113 12.76 -4.45 -14.41
N GLU A 114 14.01 -4.86 -14.62
CA GLU A 114 14.88 -5.34 -13.54
C GLU A 114 15.13 -4.26 -12.49
N VAL A 115 15.48 -3.04 -12.90
CA VAL A 115 15.71 -1.91 -11.98
C VAL A 115 14.43 -1.58 -11.20
N GLY A 116 13.28 -1.55 -11.86
CA GLY A 116 11.98 -1.29 -11.23
C GLY A 116 11.59 -2.35 -10.19
N VAL A 117 11.65 -3.62 -10.57
CA VAL A 117 11.36 -4.75 -9.66
C VAL A 117 12.32 -4.77 -8.49
N ARG A 118 13.61 -4.55 -8.75
CA ARG A 118 14.65 -4.49 -7.73
C ARG A 118 14.34 -3.42 -6.67
N ARG A 119 14.12 -2.18 -7.10
CA ARG A 119 13.78 -1.07 -6.19
C ARG A 119 12.51 -1.36 -5.40
N ASN A 120 11.50 -1.92 -6.04
CA ASN A 120 10.25 -2.26 -5.38
C ASN A 120 10.48 -3.32 -4.28
N VAL A 121 11.13 -4.43 -4.59
CA VAL A 121 11.44 -5.49 -3.62
C VAL A 121 12.30 -4.95 -2.48
N GLU A 122 13.35 -4.19 -2.77
CA GLU A 122 14.21 -3.58 -1.76
C GLU A 122 13.40 -2.69 -0.79
N ARG A 123 12.58 -1.79 -1.33
CA ARG A 123 11.75 -0.86 -0.55
C ARG A 123 10.72 -1.59 0.30
N ARG A 124 9.99 -2.54 -0.31
CA ARG A 124 8.95 -3.33 0.37
C ARG A 124 9.54 -4.20 1.48
N SER A 125 10.78 -4.68 1.31
CA SER A 125 11.50 -5.47 2.32
C SER A 125 11.79 -4.70 3.60
N LEU A 126 11.84 -3.36 3.56
CA LEU A 126 12.09 -2.52 4.74
C LEU A 126 10.84 -2.38 5.64
N LEU A 127 9.64 -2.53 5.08
CA LEU A 127 8.38 -2.22 5.78
C LEU A 127 8.20 -3.01 7.10
N PRO A 128 8.44 -4.33 7.15
CA PRO A 128 8.27 -5.08 8.39
C PRO A 128 9.22 -4.61 9.50
N ARG A 129 10.46 -4.25 9.16
CA ARG A 129 11.44 -3.75 10.13
C ARG A 129 11.12 -2.33 10.58
N LEU A 130 10.73 -1.45 9.64
CA LEU A 130 10.30 -0.09 9.93
C LEU A 130 9.09 -0.07 10.88
N LEU A 131 8.10 -0.93 10.64
CA LEU A 131 6.94 -1.08 11.50
C LEU A 131 7.31 -1.57 12.90
N TYR A 132 8.10 -2.64 12.98
CA TYR A 132 8.59 -3.17 14.25
C TYR A 132 9.31 -2.10 15.07
N LEU A 133 10.28 -1.42 14.46
CA LEU A 133 11.04 -0.37 15.14
C LEU A 133 10.15 0.79 15.57
N SER A 134 9.16 1.16 14.76
CA SER A 134 8.20 2.22 15.08
C SER A 134 7.33 1.87 16.29
N ILE A 135 6.84 0.63 16.38
CA ILE A 135 6.06 0.15 17.54
C ILE A 135 6.93 0.13 18.80
N GLN A 136 8.16 -0.36 18.68
CA GLN A 136 9.08 -0.44 19.82
C GLN A 136 9.53 0.95 20.28
N SER A 137 9.86 1.85 19.35
CA SER A 137 10.36 3.19 19.66
C SER A 137 9.34 4.01 20.45
N VAL A 138 8.07 4.01 20.02
CA VAL A 138 7.03 4.73 20.77
C VAL A 138 6.77 4.10 22.13
N SER A 139 6.91 2.77 22.23
CA SER A 139 6.71 2.06 23.49
C SER A 139 7.84 2.32 24.51
N THR A 140 9.08 2.48 24.06
CA THR A 140 10.23 2.82 24.90
C THR A 140 10.22 4.28 25.30
N SER A 141 10.04 5.21 24.34
CA SER A 141 9.98 6.65 24.60
C SER A 141 8.90 7.02 25.63
N ILE A 142 7.72 6.39 25.55
CA ILE A 142 6.66 6.63 26.54
C ILE A 142 7.07 6.11 27.92
N LYS A 143 7.69 4.93 28.02
CA LYS A 143 8.14 4.38 29.32
C LYS A 143 9.24 5.23 29.96
N GLU A 144 10.19 5.74 29.16
CA GLU A 144 11.30 6.58 29.62
C GLU A 144 10.84 7.97 30.07
N ASN A 145 9.80 8.56 29.46
CA ASN A 145 9.18 9.77 30.00
C ASN A 145 8.64 9.58 31.45
N PHE A 146 8.54 8.33 31.94
CA PHE A 146 8.12 7.99 33.30
C PHE A 146 9.21 7.29 34.13
N GLU A 147 10.40 7.00 33.59
CA GLU A 147 11.54 6.36 34.26
C GLU A 147 12.82 7.21 34.11
N ILE A 148 13.48 7.54 35.22
CA ILE A 148 14.55 8.58 35.28
C ILE A 148 15.87 8.17 34.58
N ASP A 149 16.05 6.90 34.23
CA ASP A 149 17.26 6.40 33.56
C ASP A 149 16.97 6.11 32.08
N GLY A 150 17.44 6.97 31.17
CA GLY A 150 17.37 6.73 29.73
C GLY A 150 18.14 5.47 29.35
N SER A 151 17.49 4.55 28.65
CA SER A 151 18.07 3.23 28.37
C SER A 151 18.96 3.27 27.13
N LEU A 152 20.14 2.63 27.21
CA LEU A 152 21.06 2.47 26.08
C LEU A 152 20.43 1.76 24.86
N SER A 153 19.33 1.02 25.08
CA SER A 153 18.55 0.35 24.04
C SER A 153 17.76 1.29 23.14
N ASP A 154 17.30 2.45 23.65
CA ASP A 154 16.44 3.37 22.91
C ASP A 154 17.21 4.10 21.80
N LEU A 155 18.44 4.54 22.12
CA LEU A 155 19.35 5.16 21.16
C LEU A 155 19.62 4.23 19.97
N LYS A 156 19.73 2.91 20.20
CA LYS A 156 19.97 1.93 19.14
C LYS A 156 18.76 1.77 18.22
N ILE A 157 17.54 1.73 18.78
CA ILE A 157 16.29 1.62 18.02
C ILE A 157 16.07 2.89 17.19
N SER A 158 16.21 4.06 17.80
CA SER A 158 16.04 5.36 17.12
C SER A 158 17.06 5.55 15.99
N THR A 159 18.33 5.18 16.22
CA THR A 159 19.38 5.24 15.19
C THR A 159 19.11 4.28 14.05
N GLU A 160 18.71 3.03 14.33
CA GLU A 160 18.38 2.07 13.28
C GLU A 160 17.18 2.53 12.45
N LEU A 161 16.14 3.04 13.09
CA LEU A 161 14.95 3.56 12.43
C LEU A 161 15.29 4.74 11.50
N LYS A 162 16.15 5.67 11.94
CA LYS A 162 16.65 6.77 11.11
C LYS A 162 17.38 6.27 9.87
N LEU A 163 18.33 5.35 10.03
CA LEU A 163 19.10 4.79 8.91
C LEU A 163 18.21 4.11 7.87
N LEU A 164 17.18 3.40 8.33
CA LEU A 164 16.21 2.78 7.43
C LEU A 164 15.32 3.82 6.74
N LEU A 165 14.91 4.89 7.43
CA LEU A 165 14.16 6.00 6.83
C LEU A 165 14.99 6.74 5.76
N GLU A 166 16.27 7.01 6.02
CA GLU A 166 17.19 7.58 5.04
C GLU A 166 17.34 6.67 3.82
N SER A 167 17.45 5.36 4.02
CA SER A 167 17.47 4.38 2.93
C SER A 167 16.15 4.37 2.16
N TYR A 168 15.02 4.48 2.86
CA TYR A 168 13.68 4.49 2.26
C TYR A 168 13.46 5.76 1.42
N ALA A 169 13.88 6.94 1.91
CA ALA A 169 13.85 8.20 1.16
C ALA A 169 14.68 8.13 -0.13
N LYS A 170 15.88 7.54 -0.06
CA LYS A 170 16.72 7.31 -1.26
C LYS A 170 16.02 6.43 -2.30
N MET A 171 15.24 5.43 -1.86
CA MET A 171 14.44 4.58 -2.77
C MET A 171 13.20 5.30 -3.35
N LEU A 172 12.86 6.48 -2.81
CA LEU A 172 11.87 7.41 -3.36
C LEU A 172 12.52 8.49 -4.24
N ASP A 173 13.80 8.32 -4.60
CA ASP A 173 14.59 9.29 -5.38
C ASP A 173 14.70 10.66 -4.69
N SER A 174 14.76 10.67 -3.35
CA SER A 174 14.83 11.90 -2.53
C SER A 174 15.92 11.81 -1.46
N THR A 175 16.40 12.95 -0.97
CA THR A 175 17.21 13.00 0.26
C THR A 175 16.28 12.90 1.48
N PHE A 176 16.83 12.63 2.67
CA PHE A 176 16.00 12.55 3.87
C PHE A 176 15.35 13.91 4.17
N GLU A 177 16.11 14.99 4.06
CA GLU A 177 15.66 16.36 4.29
C GLU A 177 14.59 16.79 3.28
N ASP A 178 14.82 16.56 1.98
CA ASP A 178 13.85 16.89 0.94
C ASP A 178 12.56 16.07 1.09
N ALA A 179 12.68 14.80 1.50
CA ALA A 179 11.53 13.94 1.77
C ALA A 179 10.67 14.46 2.93
N VAL A 180 11.32 14.91 4.01
CA VAL A 180 10.64 15.54 5.15
C VAL A 180 9.96 16.84 4.74
N GLU A 181 10.64 17.69 3.95
CA GLU A 181 10.10 18.95 3.45
C GLU A 181 8.87 18.71 2.55
N LEU A 182 8.96 17.79 1.60
CA LEU A 182 7.89 17.48 0.66
C LEU A 182 6.63 16.98 1.37
N VAL A 183 6.77 16.00 2.27
CA VAL A 183 5.64 15.44 3.03
C VAL A 183 5.00 16.52 3.91
N THR A 184 5.81 17.40 4.50
CA THR A 184 5.34 18.54 5.28
C THR A 184 4.58 19.54 4.40
N ALA A 185 5.12 19.91 3.25
CA ALA A 185 4.51 20.84 2.30
C ALA A 185 3.16 20.34 1.78
N VAL A 186 3.07 19.06 1.39
CA VAL A 186 1.80 18.43 0.96
C VAL A 186 0.80 18.40 2.11
N SER A 187 1.22 18.03 3.32
CA SER A 187 0.33 17.99 4.48
C SER A 187 -0.23 19.38 4.84
N ASN A 188 0.55 20.45 4.64
CA ASN A 188 0.14 21.82 4.87
C ASN A 188 -0.68 22.40 3.70
N GLY A 189 -0.81 21.68 2.58
CA GLY A 189 -1.51 22.16 1.38
C GLY A 189 -0.70 23.17 0.56
N LEU A 190 0.61 23.27 0.80
CA LEU A 190 1.54 24.07 -0.02
C LEU A 190 1.89 23.35 -1.33
N SER A 191 1.78 22.02 -1.32
CA SER A 191 2.03 21.11 -2.45
C SER A 191 0.86 20.15 -2.64
N SER A 192 0.79 19.48 -3.80
CA SER A 192 -0.27 18.52 -4.13
C SER A 192 0.19 17.09 -3.91
N TYR A 193 -0.73 16.16 -3.61
CA TYR A 193 -0.45 14.72 -3.63
C TYR A 193 0.06 14.23 -5.00
N LYS A 194 -0.19 14.98 -6.07
CA LYS A 194 0.36 14.69 -7.41
C LYS A 194 1.89 14.77 -7.44
N ASP A 195 2.49 15.55 -6.54
CA ASP A 195 3.94 15.70 -6.41
C ASP A 195 4.59 14.41 -5.87
N PHE A 196 3.81 13.53 -5.22
CA PHE A 196 4.27 12.17 -4.86
C PHE A 196 4.38 11.22 -6.05
N GLY A 197 3.83 11.60 -7.20
CA GLY A 197 3.87 10.81 -8.44
C GLY A 197 3.28 9.41 -8.26
N HIS A 198 3.99 8.40 -8.80
CA HIS A 198 3.54 7.01 -8.80
C HIS A 198 3.74 6.30 -7.44
N ASN A 199 4.51 6.89 -6.53
CA ASN A 199 4.89 6.31 -5.25
C ASN A 199 4.03 6.86 -4.09
N LEU A 200 2.78 7.23 -4.35
CA LEU A 200 1.91 7.90 -3.37
C LEU A 200 1.77 7.11 -2.07
N VAL A 201 1.51 5.80 -2.14
CA VAL A 201 1.36 4.95 -0.95
C VAL A 201 2.65 4.92 -0.15
N GLU A 202 3.78 4.86 -0.83
CA GLU A 202 5.08 4.81 -0.20
C GLU A 202 5.45 6.10 0.51
N TRP A 203 5.09 7.26 -0.04
CA TRP A 203 5.25 8.56 0.61
C TRP A 203 4.43 8.65 1.90
N PHE A 204 3.23 8.08 1.92
CA PHE A 204 2.42 7.96 3.13
C PHE A 204 3.06 7.02 4.15
N ASN A 205 3.58 5.86 3.73
CA ASN A 205 4.32 4.96 4.60
C ASN A 205 5.55 5.67 5.22
N PHE A 206 6.31 6.42 4.42
CA PHE A 206 7.41 7.24 4.93
C PHE A 206 6.95 8.24 6.00
N ALA A 207 5.87 8.98 5.74
CA ALA A 207 5.31 9.93 6.70
C ALA A 207 4.93 9.28 8.05
N VAL A 208 4.34 8.09 8.00
CA VAL A 208 3.96 7.32 9.20
C VAL A 208 5.17 6.90 10.02
N PHE A 209 6.20 6.34 9.38
CA PHE A 209 7.41 5.91 10.08
C PHE A 209 8.26 7.10 10.55
N LEU A 210 8.28 8.20 9.78
CA LEU A 210 8.87 9.48 10.20
C LEU A 210 8.21 9.99 11.49
N ASN A 211 6.87 9.94 11.56
CA ASN A 211 6.15 10.33 12.77
C ASN A 211 6.60 9.51 13.98
N ALA A 212 6.70 8.18 13.86
CA ALA A 212 7.19 7.32 14.94
C ALA A 212 8.63 7.66 15.37
N TRP A 213 9.53 7.91 14.42
CA TRP A 213 10.91 8.29 14.71
C TRP A 213 11.03 9.64 15.42
N THR A 214 10.26 10.65 15.00
CA THR A 214 10.29 11.98 15.64
C THR A 214 9.84 12.00 17.09
N LEU A 215 9.12 10.98 17.55
CA LEU A 215 8.72 10.83 18.96
C LEU A 215 9.86 10.35 19.86
N CYS A 216 10.91 9.79 19.27
CA CYS A 216 12.00 9.11 19.97
C CYS A 216 13.36 9.75 19.63
N SER A 217 13.35 10.91 18.97
CA SER A 217 14.54 11.63 18.55
C SER A 217 14.43 13.08 18.95
N ASP A 218 15.44 13.57 19.68
CA ASP A 218 15.59 14.99 20.01
C ASP A 218 16.11 15.81 18.81
N GLU A 219 16.57 15.18 17.73
CA GLU A 219 17.30 15.84 16.63
C GLU A 219 16.43 16.76 15.75
N LEU A 220 15.17 16.39 15.51
CA LEU A 220 14.24 17.21 14.73
C LEU A 220 13.47 18.21 15.61
N GLY A 221 13.64 18.11 16.94
CA GLY A 221 12.94 18.86 17.97
C GLY A 221 13.65 20.16 18.35
N GLY A 222 13.66 21.14 17.45
CA GLY A 222 13.85 22.52 17.87
C GLY A 222 12.72 22.90 18.84
N LYS A 223 13.00 22.98 20.14
CA LYS A 223 12.07 23.55 21.13
C LYS A 223 11.80 25.01 20.76
N ASN A 224 10.79 25.26 19.95
CA ASN A 224 10.23 26.61 19.83
C ASN A 224 9.68 27.02 21.21
N ALA A 225 9.56 28.33 21.47
CA ALA A 225 9.16 28.93 22.75
C ALA A 225 7.83 28.40 23.37
N TYR A 226 7.11 27.54 22.66
CA TYR A 226 5.86 26.89 23.06
C TYR A 226 5.94 25.34 23.20
N GLY A 227 7.12 24.72 23.06
CA GLY A 227 7.35 23.31 23.44
C GLY A 227 6.61 22.23 22.63
N TYR A 228 6.63 22.28 21.29
CA TYR A 228 5.84 21.35 20.46
C TYR A 228 6.65 20.19 19.85
N GLN A 229 6.37 18.97 20.33
CA GLN A 229 6.58 17.66 19.67
C GLN A 229 5.38 17.25 18.78
N SER A 230 4.33 18.07 18.64
CA SER A 230 3.04 17.66 18.02
C SER A 230 2.90 17.89 16.51
N ARG A 231 3.96 18.33 15.81
CA ARG A 231 3.87 18.67 14.37
C ARG A 231 3.71 17.44 13.47
N THR A 232 4.35 16.31 13.78
CA THR A 232 4.37 15.13 12.90
C THR A 232 3.09 14.29 12.93
N TRP A 233 2.40 14.22 14.05
CA TRP A 233 1.07 13.58 14.12
C TRP A 233 0.06 14.27 13.20
N HIS A 234 0.07 15.61 13.20
CA HIS A 234 -0.77 16.41 12.32
C HIS A 234 -0.44 16.17 10.84
N ILE A 235 0.84 15.99 10.49
CA ILE A 235 1.25 15.68 9.11
C ILE A 235 0.54 14.42 8.62
N VAL A 236 0.65 13.31 9.37
CA VAL A 236 0.05 12.02 8.96
C VAL A 236 -1.47 12.12 8.89
N ASN A 237 -2.10 12.70 9.92
CA ASN A 237 -3.55 12.86 9.96
C ASN A 237 -4.05 13.70 8.77
N SER A 238 -3.42 14.85 8.52
CA SER A 238 -3.78 15.74 7.42
C SER A 238 -3.62 15.08 6.05
N LEU A 239 -2.54 14.31 5.85
CA LEU A 239 -2.32 13.57 4.60
C LEU A 239 -3.42 12.54 4.36
N LEU A 240 -3.73 11.72 5.36
CA LEU A 240 -4.76 10.68 5.28
C LEU A 240 -6.15 11.28 5.07
N GLU A 241 -6.53 12.27 5.87
CA GLU A 241 -7.85 12.91 5.84
C GLU A 241 -8.11 13.57 4.48
N LYS A 242 -7.19 14.42 4.02
CA LYS A 242 -7.33 15.14 2.75
C LYS A 242 -7.35 14.19 1.57
N TYR A 243 -6.43 13.22 1.51
CA TYR A 243 -6.40 12.27 0.40
C TYR A 243 -7.66 11.40 0.35
N ILE A 244 -8.11 10.86 1.49
CA ILE A 244 -9.31 10.03 1.52
C ILE A 244 -10.55 10.86 1.16
N SER A 245 -10.66 12.09 1.65
CA SER A 245 -11.78 12.99 1.31
C SER A 245 -11.80 13.37 -0.17
N GLU A 246 -10.64 13.68 -0.76
CA GLU A 246 -10.51 13.95 -2.19
C GLU A 246 -10.80 12.71 -3.03
N ALA A 247 -10.34 11.54 -2.59
CA ALA A 247 -10.64 10.25 -3.23
C ALA A 247 -12.14 9.97 -3.22
N VAL A 248 -12.81 10.12 -2.08
CA VAL A 248 -14.27 9.94 -1.94
C VAL A 248 -15.04 10.85 -2.91
N GLY A 249 -14.71 12.15 -2.96
CA GLY A 249 -15.39 13.10 -3.83
C GLY A 249 -15.11 12.90 -5.33
N SER A 250 -13.89 12.52 -5.70
CA SER A 250 -13.53 12.31 -7.11
C SER A 250 -14.03 10.98 -7.67
N LEU A 251 -14.02 9.92 -6.85
CA LEU A 251 -14.39 8.56 -7.24
C LEU A 251 -15.90 8.39 -7.41
N GLU A 252 -16.72 9.17 -6.70
CA GLU A 252 -18.19 9.05 -6.75
C GLU A 252 -18.76 9.05 -8.18
N SER A 253 -18.12 9.77 -9.11
CA SER A 253 -18.55 9.85 -10.52
C SER A 253 -17.89 8.81 -11.45
N ILE A 254 -16.85 8.08 -11.00
CA ILE A 254 -15.94 7.32 -11.88
C ILE A 254 -15.80 5.84 -11.48
N ILE A 255 -16.23 5.42 -10.29
CA ILE A 255 -16.01 4.05 -9.77
C ILE A 255 -16.45 2.94 -10.70
N PHE A 256 -17.56 3.11 -11.42
CA PHE A 256 -18.05 2.08 -12.33
C PHE A 256 -17.38 2.13 -13.71
N THR A 257 -16.53 3.10 -13.99
CA THR A 257 -15.73 3.12 -15.23
C THR A 257 -14.63 2.04 -15.22
N PRO A 258 -14.26 1.46 -16.39
CA PRO A 258 -13.38 0.29 -16.42
C PRO A 258 -11.88 0.57 -16.16
N TYR A 259 -11.44 1.82 -15.99
CA TYR A 259 -10.01 2.21 -16.11
C TYR A 259 -9.36 2.77 -14.84
N ASP A 260 -10.09 2.87 -13.74
CA ASP A 260 -9.59 3.64 -12.62
C ASP A 260 -8.69 2.81 -11.67
N ASN A 261 -7.43 3.26 -11.55
CA ASN A 261 -6.47 2.75 -10.58
C ASN A 261 -6.63 3.42 -9.20
N SER A 262 -7.40 4.51 -9.09
CA SER A 262 -7.50 5.29 -7.85
C SER A 262 -8.14 4.49 -6.72
N MET A 263 -9.08 3.59 -7.02
CA MET A 263 -9.62 2.64 -6.04
C MET A 263 -8.54 1.70 -5.48
N ARG A 264 -7.62 1.20 -6.31
CA ARG A 264 -6.50 0.37 -5.83
C ARG A 264 -5.63 1.15 -4.85
N THR A 265 -5.29 2.39 -5.20
CA THR A 265 -4.48 3.26 -4.35
C THR A 265 -5.19 3.54 -3.02
N LEU A 266 -6.49 3.81 -3.03
CA LEU A 266 -7.28 4.02 -1.81
C LEU A 266 -7.27 2.79 -0.90
N VAL A 267 -7.46 1.59 -1.47
CA VAL A 267 -7.33 0.32 -0.72
C VAL A 267 -5.93 0.17 -0.12
N GLN A 268 -4.89 0.52 -0.86
CA GLN A 268 -3.51 0.47 -0.36
C GLN A 268 -3.27 1.48 0.77
N VAL A 269 -3.73 2.72 0.65
CA VAL A 269 -3.62 3.75 1.70
C VAL A 269 -4.31 3.31 3.01
N VAL A 270 -5.48 2.69 2.91
CA VAL A 270 -6.19 2.19 4.11
C VAL A 270 -5.53 0.93 4.68
N SER A 271 -5.08 0.02 3.83
CA SER A 271 -4.50 -1.26 4.25
C SER A 271 -3.07 -1.16 4.77
N GLU A 272 -2.32 -0.13 4.38
CA GLU A 272 -0.93 0.10 4.80
C GLU A 272 -0.77 1.33 5.70
N PRO A 273 -0.59 2.57 5.21
CA PRO A 273 -0.18 3.68 6.08
C PRO A 273 -1.21 4.00 7.17
N LEU A 274 -2.52 3.94 6.87
CA LEU A 274 -3.54 4.11 7.91
C LEU A 274 -3.47 2.99 8.96
N ALA A 275 -3.21 1.76 8.52
CA ALA A 275 -3.08 0.60 9.39
C ALA A 275 -1.85 0.70 10.31
N TRP A 276 -0.69 1.04 9.75
CA TRP A 276 0.55 1.26 10.49
C TRP A 276 0.40 2.36 11.52
N HIS A 277 -0.24 3.48 11.13
CA HIS A 277 -0.49 4.59 12.04
C HIS A 277 -1.43 4.19 13.19
N GLY A 278 -2.49 3.43 12.88
CA GLY A 278 -3.39 2.87 13.89
C GLY A 278 -2.69 1.93 14.88
N LEU A 279 -1.73 1.12 14.42
CA LEU A 279 -0.91 0.26 15.29
C LEU A 279 0.05 1.06 16.18
N ILE A 280 0.68 2.10 15.63
CA ILE A 280 1.53 3.01 16.40
C ILE A 280 0.71 3.70 17.51
N LEU A 281 -0.50 4.16 17.21
CA LEU A 281 -1.42 4.73 18.22
C LEU A 281 -1.78 3.71 19.30
N GLN A 282 -2.09 2.46 18.93
CA GLN A 282 -2.34 1.38 19.89
C GLN A 282 -1.14 1.13 20.80
N ALA A 283 0.07 1.11 20.23
CA ALA A 283 1.31 0.94 21.00
C ALA A 283 1.52 2.10 22.00
N CYS A 284 1.21 3.34 21.60
CA CYS A 284 1.27 4.49 22.48
C CYS A 284 0.34 4.35 23.69
N VAL A 285 -0.95 4.09 23.45
CA VAL A 285 -1.95 3.95 24.52
C VAL A 285 -1.62 2.78 25.44
N ARG A 286 -1.26 1.63 24.88
CA ARG A 286 -0.88 0.44 25.65
C ARG A 286 0.32 0.70 26.57
N SER A 287 1.30 1.48 26.12
CA SER A 287 2.48 1.84 26.93
C SER A 287 2.18 2.90 28.00
N SER A 288 1.10 3.66 27.83
CA SER A 288 0.69 4.73 28.77
C SER A 288 -0.18 4.19 29.93
N LEU A 289 -0.72 2.98 29.81
CA LEU A 289 -1.57 2.36 30.83
C LEU A 289 -0.72 1.78 31.98
N PRO A 290 -1.10 2.01 33.25
CA PRO A 290 -0.39 1.47 34.40
C PRO A 290 -0.45 -0.07 34.42
N SER A 291 0.70 -0.72 34.28
CA SER A 291 0.82 -2.17 34.44
C SER A 291 0.48 -2.57 35.88
N GLY A 292 -0.48 -3.49 36.05
CA GLY A 292 -1.04 -3.92 37.35
C GLY A 292 -0.06 -4.53 38.37
N LYS A 293 1.25 -4.52 38.10
CA LYS A 293 2.31 -4.99 39.00
C LYS A 293 3.16 -3.89 39.66
N ARG A 294 2.95 -2.61 39.36
CA ARG A 294 3.77 -1.53 39.97
C ARG A 294 3.05 -0.85 41.13
N LYS A 295 3.67 -0.90 42.32
CA LYS A 295 3.27 -0.14 43.53
C LYS A 295 3.04 1.33 43.12
N LYS A 296 1.88 1.88 43.50
CA LYS A 296 1.54 3.31 43.39
C LYS A 296 2.73 4.17 43.80
N LYS A 297 3.43 4.75 42.83
CA LYS A 297 4.28 5.92 43.03
C LYS A 297 3.49 7.13 42.56
N THR A 298 3.51 8.14 43.40
CA THR A 298 2.66 9.33 43.44
C THR A 298 3.02 10.34 42.35
N GLY A 299 2.99 9.95 41.07
CA GLY A 299 2.77 10.86 39.95
C GLY A 299 1.29 10.76 39.59
N SER A 300 0.56 11.88 39.59
CA SER A 300 -0.89 11.80 39.43
C SER A 300 -1.23 11.28 38.03
N ALA A 301 -2.16 10.32 37.93
CA ALA A 301 -2.67 9.87 36.63
C ALA A 301 -3.22 11.04 35.79
N ALA A 302 -3.64 12.13 36.44
CA ALA A 302 -4.08 13.36 35.78
C ALA A 302 -2.96 14.09 35.00
N GLU A 303 -1.70 14.02 35.44
CA GLU A 303 -0.57 14.63 34.72
C GLU A 303 -0.24 13.84 33.43
N LEU A 304 -0.34 12.51 33.47
CA LEU A 304 -0.20 11.62 32.31
C LEU A 304 -1.19 11.94 31.18
N PHE A 305 -2.47 12.16 31.51
CA PHE A 305 -3.53 12.42 30.52
C PHE A 305 -3.60 13.88 30.07
N SER A 306 -2.92 14.77 30.78
CA SER A 306 -2.69 16.16 30.35
C SER A 306 -1.44 16.33 29.48
N SER A 307 -0.65 15.26 29.26
CA SER A 307 0.56 15.32 28.45
C SER A 307 0.21 15.69 27.00
N PRO A 308 0.97 16.60 26.36
CA PRO A 308 0.82 16.94 24.94
C PRO A 308 0.85 15.71 24.02
N LEU A 309 1.58 14.67 24.39
CA LEU A 309 1.65 13.42 23.64
C LEU A 309 0.33 12.65 23.68
N PHE A 310 -0.29 12.54 24.86
CA PHE A 310 -1.56 11.83 25.03
C PHE A 310 -2.70 12.56 24.30
N LEU A 311 -2.70 13.90 24.36
CA LEU A 311 -3.62 14.72 23.58
C LEU A 311 -3.44 14.50 22.08
N ALA A 312 -2.21 14.46 21.59
CA ALA A 312 -1.93 14.19 20.17
C ALA A 312 -2.40 12.78 19.74
N VAL A 313 -2.20 11.76 20.58
CA VAL A 313 -2.68 10.38 20.33
C VAL A 313 -4.21 10.34 20.31
N ARG A 314 -4.88 11.00 21.26
CA ARG A 314 -6.34 11.13 21.29
C ARG A 314 -6.87 11.80 20.03
N ASP A 315 -6.32 12.96 19.68
CA ASP A 315 -6.78 13.77 18.55
C ASP A 315 -6.51 13.04 17.23
N SER A 316 -5.39 12.35 17.11
CA SER A 316 -5.06 11.50 15.96
C SER A 316 -5.99 10.28 15.85
N THR A 317 -6.29 9.62 16.96
CA THR A 317 -7.27 8.51 16.99
C THR A 317 -8.66 8.99 16.55
N GLN A 318 -9.08 10.15 17.03
CA GLN A 318 -10.35 10.76 16.62
C GLN A 318 -10.35 11.13 15.14
N SER A 319 -9.30 11.75 14.63
CA SER A 319 -9.16 12.11 13.21
C SER A 319 -9.29 10.87 12.32
N LEU A 320 -8.57 9.79 12.62
CA LEU A 320 -8.69 8.54 11.86
C LEU A 320 -10.09 7.92 11.92
N CYS A 321 -10.76 7.97 13.07
CA CYS A 321 -12.13 7.50 13.20
C CYS A 321 -13.06 8.29 12.26
N THR A 322 -13.01 9.62 12.30
CA THR A 322 -13.82 10.49 11.45
C THR A 322 -13.53 10.22 9.96
N THR A 323 -12.25 10.09 9.57
CA THR A 323 -11.88 9.81 8.19
C THR A 323 -12.39 8.45 7.70
N LEU A 324 -12.29 7.40 8.53
CA LEU A 324 -12.83 6.07 8.18
C LEU A 324 -14.36 6.04 8.16
N GLU A 325 -15.03 6.81 9.01
CA GLU A 325 -16.49 6.92 9.04
C GLU A 325 -17.00 7.49 7.71
N VAL A 326 -16.43 8.61 7.25
CA VAL A 326 -16.74 9.20 5.93
C VAL A 326 -16.53 8.20 4.80
N LEU A 327 -15.40 7.48 4.81
CA LEU A 327 -15.10 6.47 3.80
C LEU A 327 -16.11 5.30 3.84
N LEU A 328 -16.48 4.83 5.03
CA LEU A 328 -17.42 3.73 5.21
C LEU A 328 -18.84 4.10 4.77
N GLU A 329 -19.31 5.30 5.11
CA GLU A 329 -20.61 5.81 4.66
C GLU A 329 -20.68 5.86 3.14
N TRP A 330 -19.63 6.39 2.51
CA TRP A 330 -19.52 6.44 1.06
C TRP A 330 -19.48 5.04 0.42
N LEU A 331 -18.63 4.13 0.92
CA LEU A 331 -18.54 2.75 0.41
C LEU A 331 -19.89 2.02 0.50
N LYS A 332 -20.59 2.15 1.63
CA LYS A 332 -21.93 1.56 1.83
C LYS A 332 -22.94 2.20 0.87
N GLY A 333 -22.87 3.50 0.65
CA GLY A 333 -23.67 4.21 -0.35
C GLY A 333 -23.50 3.63 -1.75
N LEU A 334 -22.27 3.38 -2.19
CA LEU A 334 -21.97 2.79 -3.51
C LEU A 334 -22.51 1.37 -3.66
N VAL A 335 -22.36 0.55 -2.63
CA VAL A 335 -22.88 -0.83 -2.63
C VAL A 335 -24.40 -0.82 -2.76
N ASN A 336 -25.08 0.10 -2.06
CA ASN A 336 -26.54 0.21 -2.01
C ASN A 336 -27.18 0.88 -3.24
N GLN A 337 -26.40 1.47 -4.15
CA GLN A 337 -26.91 2.02 -5.40
C GLN A 337 -27.59 0.92 -6.27
N SER A 338 -28.64 1.31 -7.00
CA SER A 338 -29.38 0.43 -7.92
C SER A 338 -28.45 -0.20 -8.96
N GLU A 339 -28.60 -1.51 -9.21
CA GLU A 339 -27.86 -2.22 -10.26
C GLU A 339 -28.12 -1.63 -11.65
N GLU A 340 -29.35 -1.18 -11.91
CA GLU A 340 -29.71 -0.59 -13.21
C GLU A 340 -28.98 0.74 -13.45
N GLY A 341 -28.87 1.57 -12.41
CA GLY A 341 -28.11 2.83 -12.50
C GLY A 341 -26.61 2.60 -12.71
N LYS A 342 -26.04 1.55 -12.08
CA LYS A 342 -24.64 1.14 -12.30
C LYS A 342 -24.44 0.63 -13.73
N LEU A 343 -25.39 -0.15 -14.24
CA LEU A 343 -25.36 -0.66 -15.59
C LEU A 343 -25.42 0.47 -16.62
N GLU A 344 -26.33 1.42 -16.45
CA GLU A 344 -26.44 2.60 -17.30
C GLU A 344 -25.16 3.45 -17.28
N ALA A 345 -24.53 3.63 -16.11
CA ALA A 345 -23.26 4.35 -16.00
C ALA A 345 -22.10 3.66 -16.77
N ILE A 346 -22.03 2.32 -16.73
CA ILE A 346 -21.02 1.57 -17.50
C ILE A 346 -21.32 1.63 -18.99
N LEU A 347 -22.57 1.39 -19.38
CA LEU A 347 -22.96 1.37 -20.78
C LEU A 347 -22.80 2.76 -21.42
N SER A 348 -23.19 3.82 -20.74
CA SER A 348 -22.97 5.20 -21.20
C SER A 348 -21.48 5.52 -21.34
N SER A 349 -20.63 5.05 -20.42
CA SER A 349 -19.17 5.18 -20.53
C SER A 349 -18.60 4.46 -21.75
N ILE A 350 -19.12 3.26 -22.08
CA ILE A 350 -18.72 2.48 -23.25
C ILE A 350 -19.26 3.12 -24.55
N GLN A 351 -20.49 3.66 -24.52
CA GLN A 351 -21.20 4.19 -25.68
C GLN A 351 -20.87 5.66 -25.99
N ASN A 352 -20.15 6.37 -25.13
CA ASN A 352 -19.90 7.80 -25.30
C ASN A 352 -19.13 8.08 -26.61
N ASN A 353 -19.86 8.47 -27.64
CA ASN A 353 -19.45 8.56 -29.05
C ASN A 353 -18.46 9.70 -29.36
N GLY A 354 -18.09 10.52 -28.37
CA GLY A 354 -17.35 11.77 -28.59
C GLY A 354 -15.88 11.61 -28.99
N LYS A 355 -15.28 10.42 -28.79
CA LYS A 355 -13.91 10.12 -29.22
C LYS A 355 -13.89 8.70 -29.78
N ASN A 356 -13.57 8.53 -31.07
CA ASN A 356 -13.28 7.22 -31.67
C ASN A 356 -11.99 6.57 -31.12
N ASP A 357 -11.54 6.99 -29.94
CA ASP A 357 -10.37 6.49 -29.22
C ASP A 357 -10.88 5.89 -27.90
N GLY A 358 -10.64 4.59 -27.67
CA GLY A 358 -10.90 3.94 -26.39
C GLY A 358 -11.63 2.61 -26.50
N PRO A 359 -11.97 1.99 -25.35
CA PRO A 359 -12.56 0.65 -25.30
C PRO A 359 -13.93 0.54 -25.97
N GLY A 360 -14.70 1.63 -25.99
CA GLY A 360 -16.00 1.68 -26.67
C GLY A 360 -15.89 1.35 -28.16
N GLN A 361 -14.74 1.59 -28.78
CA GLN A 361 -14.46 1.13 -30.14
C GLN A 361 -14.35 -0.40 -30.19
N VAL A 362 -13.66 -1.03 -29.24
CA VAL A 362 -13.53 -2.49 -29.17
C VAL A 362 -14.90 -3.14 -29.00
N PHE A 363 -15.73 -2.63 -28.08
CA PHE A 363 -17.08 -3.15 -27.87
C PHE A 363 -17.92 -3.02 -29.16
N ARG A 364 -17.92 -1.85 -29.82
CA ARG A 364 -18.64 -1.64 -31.09
C ARG A 364 -18.12 -2.53 -32.22
N THR A 365 -16.80 -2.72 -32.32
CA THR A 365 -16.21 -3.63 -33.32
C THR A 365 -16.66 -5.07 -33.07
N LEU A 366 -16.67 -5.52 -31.81
CA LEU A 366 -17.17 -6.85 -31.46
C LEU A 366 -18.67 -6.99 -31.76
N GLU A 367 -19.50 -6.02 -31.41
CA GLU A 367 -20.94 -6.02 -31.72
C GLU A 367 -21.21 -6.06 -33.24
N ASN A 368 -20.45 -5.29 -34.02
CA ASN A 368 -20.52 -5.29 -35.48
C ASN A 368 -20.10 -6.63 -36.08
N LEU A 369 -19.06 -7.26 -35.53
CA LEU A 369 -18.64 -8.61 -35.93
C LEU A 369 -19.71 -9.65 -35.62
N THR A 370 -20.34 -9.59 -34.44
CA THR A 370 -21.41 -10.52 -34.06
C THR A 370 -22.65 -10.39 -34.95
N SER A 371 -22.95 -9.19 -35.44
CA SER A 371 -24.14 -8.90 -36.26
C SER A 371 -23.97 -9.12 -37.76
N SER A 372 -22.74 -9.03 -38.29
CA SER A 372 -22.48 -9.06 -39.75
C SER A 372 -21.91 -10.36 -40.31
N MET A 373 -21.60 -11.36 -39.48
CA MET A 373 -20.75 -12.49 -39.90
C MET A 373 -21.48 -13.74 -40.40
N ASN A 374 -20.98 -14.28 -41.51
CA ASN A 374 -21.23 -15.63 -41.99
C ASN A 374 -20.23 -16.64 -41.37
N SER A 375 -20.71 -17.83 -41.00
CA SER A 375 -19.96 -18.88 -40.25
C SER A 375 -18.71 -19.44 -40.93
N THR A 376 -18.43 -19.04 -42.17
CA THR A 376 -17.40 -19.66 -43.02
C THR A 376 -15.98 -19.11 -42.80
N GLU A 377 -15.81 -17.90 -42.26
CA GLU A 377 -14.48 -17.24 -42.18
C GLU A 377 -13.69 -17.49 -40.87
N LEU A 378 -14.37 -17.61 -39.72
CA LEU A 378 -13.73 -17.66 -38.40
C LEU A 378 -13.79 -19.04 -37.71
N GLY A 379 -14.41 -20.03 -38.35
CA GLY A 379 -14.58 -21.37 -37.82
C GLY A 379 -15.63 -21.46 -36.70
N HIS A 380 -16.28 -22.63 -36.60
CA HIS A 380 -17.46 -22.84 -35.75
C HIS A 380 -17.29 -22.40 -34.28
N ARG A 381 -16.16 -22.74 -33.66
CA ARG A 381 -15.91 -22.44 -32.24
C ARG A 381 -15.85 -20.94 -31.95
N ILE A 382 -15.24 -20.15 -32.83
CA ILE A 382 -15.12 -18.70 -32.65
C ILE A 382 -16.48 -18.04 -32.94
N THR A 383 -17.19 -18.52 -33.96
CA THR A 383 -18.54 -18.04 -34.28
C THR A 383 -19.52 -18.27 -33.12
N GLU A 384 -19.50 -19.43 -32.48
CA GLU A 384 -20.34 -19.68 -31.30
C GLU A 384 -19.97 -18.79 -30.11
N ALA A 385 -18.66 -18.63 -29.83
CA ALA A 385 -18.20 -17.76 -28.75
C ALA A 385 -18.65 -16.30 -28.95
N LEU A 386 -18.52 -15.76 -30.17
CA LEU A 386 -18.97 -14.40 -30.51
C LEU A 386 -20.48 -14.25 -30.41
N LYS A 387 -21.26 -15.24 -30.86
CA LYS A 387 -22.74 -15.22 -30.74
C LYS A 387 -23.22 -15.17 -29.28
N SER A 388 -22.47 -15.80 -28.37
CA SER A 388 -22.78 -15.78 -26.93
C SER A 388 -22.36 -14.49 -26.21
N TRP A 389 -21.62 -13.61 -26.89
CA TRP A 389 -21.06 -12.41 -26.30
C TRP A 389 -21.98 -11.20 -26.52
N ASN A 390 -22.22 -10.43 -25.46
CA ASN A 390 -22.86 -9.12 -25.55
C ASN A 390 -22.31 -8.15 -24.49
N THR A 391 -22.38 -6.86 -24.79
CA THR A 391 -21.83 -5.78 -23.95
C THR A 391 -22.52 -5.69 -22.58
N VAL A 392 -23.82 -5.96 -22.52
CA VAL A 392 -24.61 -5.86 -21.28
C VAL A 392 -24.17 -6.90 -20.26
N ASP A 393 -23.93 -8.14 -20.69
CA ASP A 393 -23.47 -9.21 -19.80
C ASP A 393 -22.04 -9.00 -19.34
N VAL A 394 -21.17 -8.41 -20.17
CA VAL A 394 -19.84 -7.97 -19.74
C VAL A 394 -19.95 -6.87 -18.67
N ALA A 395 -20.83 -5.88 -18.88
CA ALA A 395 -21.07 -4.82 -17.91
C ALA A 395 -21.61 -5.38 -16.57
N ARG A 396 -22.55 -6.33 -16.61
CA ARG A 396 -23.04 -7.03 -15.41
C ARG A 396 -21.92 -7.77 -14.68
N LYS A 397 -21.07 -8.51 -15.40
CA LYS A 397 -19.90 -9.18 -14.79
C LYS A 397 -18.93 -8.19 -14.14
N LEU A 398 -18.71 -7.02 -14.76
CA LEU A 398 -17.91 -5.95 -14.17
C LEU A 398 -18.54 -5.41 -12.89
N ILE A 399 -19.86 -5.21 -12.86
CA ILE A 399 -20.59 -4.80 -11.65
C ILE A 399 -20.41 -5.84 -10.55
N THR A 400 -20.65 -7.12 -10.84
CA THR A 400 -20.47 -8.21 -9.88
C THR A 400 -19.05 -8.23 -9.32
N GLY A 401 -18.02 -8.14 -10.17
CA GLY A 401 -16.63 -8.12 -9.74
C GLY A 401 -16.30 -6.91 -8.85
N LYS A 402 -16.77 -5.71 -9.21
CA LYS A 402 -16.60 -4.50 -8.40
C LYS A 402 -17.35 -4.59 -7.07
N HIS A 403 -18.54 -5.17 -7.06
CA HIS A 403 -19.32 -5.35 -5.85
C HIS A 403 -18.63 -6.28 -4.84
N VAL A 404 -18.04 -7.38 -5.32
CA VAL A 404 -17.22 -8.27 -4.48
C VAL A 404 -16.03 -7.51 -3.88
N MET A 405 -15.29 -6.76 -4.71
CA MET A 405 -14.14 -5.99 -4.22
C MET A 405 -14.55 -4.91 -3.22
N LEU A 406 -15.63 -4.17 -3.46
CA LEU A 406 -16.15 -3.15 -2.55
C LEU A 406 -16.57 -3.75 -1.21
N ASN A 407 -17.23 -4.91 -1.21
CA ASN A 407 -17.62 -5.59 0.02
C ASN A 407 -16.42 -6.06 0.84
N GLU A 408 -15.37 -6.59 0.19
CA GLU A 408 -14.12 -6.92 0.88
C GLU A 408 -13.44 -5.66 1.44
N PHE A 409 -13.47 -4.56 0.68
CA PHE A 409 -12.90 -3.31 1.16
C PHE A 409 -13.67 -2.73 2.36
N ILE A 410 -15.00 -2.80 2.36
CA ILE A 410 -15.84 -2.44 3.51
C ILE A 410 -15.43 -3.25 4.74
N LYS A 411 -15.25 -4.57 4.62
CA LYS A 411 -14.81 -5.41 5.76
C LYS A 411 -13.47 -4.95 6.33
N ILE A 412 -12.52 -4.59 5.47
CA ILE A 412 -11.21 -4.06 5.90
C ILE A 412 -11.39 -2.75 6.67
N CYS A 413 -12.17 -1.81 6.13
CA CYS A 413 -12.45 -0.53 6.77
C CYS A 413 -13.19 -0.69 8.10
N GLU A 414 -14.20 -1.57 8.17
CA GLU A 414 -14.96 -1.85 9.39
C GLU A 414 -14.09 -2.46 10.50
N SER A 415 -13.21 -3.39 10.15
CA SER A 415 -12.26 -3.98 11.10
C SER A 415 -11.35 -2.91 11.72
N LYS A 416 -10.76 -2.04 10.89
CA LYS A 416 -9.90 -0.94 11.34
C LYS A 416 -10.66 0.10 12.15
N PHE A 417 -11.85 0.48 11.70
CA PHE A 417 -12.71 1.43 12.40
C PHE A 417 -13.10 0.92 13.79
N LYS A 418 -13.49 -0.35 13.91
CA LYS A 418 -13.79 -0.99 15.19
C LYS A 418 -12.59 -0.99 16.14
N SER A 419 -11.40 -1.29 15.62
CA SER A 419 -10.16 -1.23 16.41
C SER A 419 -9.88 0.18 16.95
N LEU A 420 -9.99 1.20 16.09
CA LEU A 420 -9.81 2.60 16.49
C LEU A 420 -10.89 3.10 17.44
N GLN A 421 -12.15 2.66 17.29
CA GLN A 421 -13.21 2.96 18.25
C GLN A 421 -12.93 2.35 19.63
N LYS A 422 -12.44 1.10 19.67
CA LYS A 422 -12.00 0.47 20.92
C LYS A 422 -10.85 1.26 21.55
N LEU A 423 -9.89 1.71 20.75
CA LEU A 423 -8.79 2.56 21.21
C LEU A 423 -9.30 3.89 21.77
N LYS A 424 -10.22 4.56 21.07
CA LYS A 424 -10.88 5.79 21.55
C LYS A 424 -11.58 5.59 22.89
N GLN A 425 -12.27 4.46 23.07
CA GLN A 425 -12.90 4.12 24.35
C GLN A 425 -11.85 3.91 25.45
N GLN A 426 -10.75 3.21 25.17
CA GLN A 426 -9.65 3.03 26.12
C GLN A 426 -9.05 4.38 26.54
N ILE A 427 -8.83 5.29 25.59
CA ILE A 427 -8.34 6.65 25.87
C ILE A 427 -9.32 7.44 26.74
N SER A 428 -10.63 7.19 26.61
CA SER A 428 -11.69 7.93 27.35
C SER A 428 -11.97 7.37 28.75
N GLN A 429 -11.62 6.11 29.00
CA GLN A 429 -11.80 5.41 30.29
C GLN A 429 -10.67 5.69 31.30
N VAL A 430 -9.71 6.49 30.86
CA VAL A 430 -8.42 6.75 31.45
C VAL A 430 -8.38 8.23 31.80
#